data_AF-A0A5C4T8U7-F1
#
_entry.id   AF-A0A5C4T8U7-F1
#
_cell.length_a   1.000
_cell.length_b   1.000
_cell.length_c   1.000
_cell.angle_alpha   90.00
_cell.angle_beta   90.00
_cell.angle_gamma   90.00
#
_symmetry.space_group_name_H-M   'P 1'
#
loop_
_entity.id
_entity.type
_entity.pdbx_description
1 polymer ?
#
loop_
_entity_poly.entity_id
_entity_poly.type
_entity_poly.pdbx_seq_one_letter_code
_entity_poly.pdbx_strand_id
1 'polypeptide(L)'
;MHIAKMIQCQTPSGAKIAVNICITDSAWGKCNDDTQKGVQHILDNEPIQLLAQGGKGNGIKYEGAYWVFHTQTKQRLATTENVSWDSLPLQGLTFDKVYNH
;
A
#
# COMPACT_ATOMS: atom_id res chain seq x y z
N MET A 1 -1.15 -15.60 5.53
CA MET A 1 -1.17 -14.14 5.38
C MET A 1 0.15 -13.63 5.94
N HIS A 2 0.90 -12.82 5.20
CA HIS A 2 2.27 -12.44 5.59
C HIS A 2 2.26 -11.30 6.61
N ILE A 3 1.50 -10.24 6.30
CA ILE A 3 1.32 -9.07 7.17
C ILE A 3 -0.17 -8.80 7.31
N ALA A 4 -0.62 -8.51 8.52
CA ALA A 4 -1.93 -7.94 8.82
C ALA A 4 -1.82 -7.04 10.03
N LYS A 5 -1.97 -5.73 9.81
CA LYS A 5 -1.79 -4.73 10.85
C LYS A 5 -2.69 -3.52 10.61
N MET A 6 -3.23 -3.01 11.70
CA MET A 6 -3.85 -1.69 11.74
C MET A 6 -2.76 -0.63 11.71
N ILE A 7 -2.74 0.21 10.66
CA ILE A 7 -1.70 1.21 10.44
C ILE A 7 -2.31 2.61 10.36
N GLN A 8 -1.64 3.61 10.95
CA GLN A 8 -2.01 5.00 10.73
C GLN A 8 -1.57 5.45 9.33
N CYS A 9 -2.51 6.02 8.59
CA CYS A 9 -2.31 6.56 7.26
C CYS A 9 -2.68 8.04 7.24
N GLN A 10 -1.96 8.84 6.45
CA GLN A 10 -2.26 10.25 6.22
C GLN A 10 -2.81 10.43 4.81
N THR A 11 -4.01 10.99 4.69
CA THR A 11 -4.66 11.29 3.41
C THR A 11 -3.97 12.50 2.74
N PRO A 12 -4.19 12.71 1.42
CA PRO A 12 -3.71 13.90 0.73
C PRO A 12 -4.20 15.23 1.33
N SER A 13 -5.35 15.21 2.01
CA SER A 13 -5.90 16.38 2.73
C SER A 13 -5.25 16.62 4.10
N GLY A 14 -4.35 15.73 4.54
CA GLY A 14 -3.66 15.81 5.83
C GLY A 14 -4.39 15.13 6.99
N ALA A 15 -5.57 14.54 6.76
CA ALA A 15 -6.29 13.79 7.78
C ALA A 15 -5.59 12.47 8.10
N LYS A 16 -5.60 12.06 9.36
CA LYS A 16 -5.08 10.75 9.79
C LYS A 16 -6.23 9.77 9.93
N ILE A 17 -6.10 8.60 9.30
CA ILE A 17 -7.07 7.51 9.36
C ILE A 17 -6.35 6.20 9.71
N ALA A 18 -7.02 5.29 10.42
CA ALA A 18 -6.52 3.94 10.63
C ALA A 18 -6.97 3.06 9.46
N VAL A 19 -6.05 2.33 8.82
CA VAL A 19 -6.34 1.43 7.69
C VAL A 19 -5.78 0.05 7.97
N ASN A 20 -6.60 -0.99 7.78
CA ASN A 20 -6.15 -2.36 7.99
C ASN A 20 -5.40 -2.80 6.74
N ILE A 21 -4.09 -2.96 6.86
CA ILE A 21 -3.24 -3.36 5.76
C ILE A 21 -2.93 -4.84 5.87
N CYS A 22 -3.31 -5.58 4.84
CA CYS A 22 -3.04 -7.00 4.69
C CYS A 22 -2.16 -7.23 3.46
N ILE A 23 -1.12 -8.07 3.60
CA ILE A 23 -0.28 -8.54 2.50
C ILE A 23 -0.31 -10.07 2.49
N THR A 24 -0.71 -10.65 1.36
CA THR A 24 -0.80 -12.12 1.23
C THR A 24 0.59 -12.76 1.08
N ASP A 25 0.77 -14.00 1.56
CA ASP A 25 2.05 -14.72 1.39
C ASP A 25 2.37 -14.95 -0.09
N SER A 26 1.34 -15.19 -0.92
CA SER A 26 1.49 -15.40 -2.36
C SER A 26 2.06 -14.17 -3.06
N ALA A 27 1.57 -12.98 -2.72
CA ALA A 27 2.10 -11.74 -3.29
C ALA A 27 3.50 -11.43 -2.73
N TRP A 28 3.69 -11.58 -1.43
CA TRP A 28 4.98 -11.35 -0.78
C TRP A 28 6.09 -12.24 -1.34
N GLY A 29 5.83 -13.55 -1.49
CA GLY A 29 6.79 -14.50 -2.04
C GLY A 29 7.13 -14.29 -3.52
N LYS A 30 6.37 -13.45 -4.25
CA LYS A 30 6.67 -13.03 -5.62
C LYS A 30 7.45 -11.72 -5.69
N CYS A 31 7.55 -10.98 -4.59
CA CYS A 31 8.37 -9.79 -4.48
C CYS A 31 9.85 -10.16 -4.40
N ASN A 32 10.70 -9.44 -5.13
CA ASN A 32 12.14 -9.49 -4.91
C ASN A 32 12.53 -8.77 -3.60
N ASP A 33 13.76 -9.01 -3.15
CA ASP A 33 14.28 -8.48 -1.88
C ASP A 33 14.17 -6.95 -1.78
N ASP A 34 14.42 -6.23 -2.87
CA ASP A 34 14.37 -4.76 -2.87
C ASP A 34 12.93 -4.26 -2.69
N THR A 35 11.96 -4.90 -3.34
CA THR A 35 10.54 -4.58 -3.17
C THR A 35 10.09 -4.90 -1.75
N GLN A 36 10.48 -6.05 -1.20
CA GLN A 36 10.16 -6.41 0.18
C GLN A 36 10.72 -5.39 1.18
N LYS A 37 12.00 -5.01 1.04
CA LYS A 37 12.63 -3.96 1.88
C LYS A 37 11.94 -2.60 1.72
N GLY A 38 11.58 -2.23 0.50
CA GLY A 38 10.87 -0.98 0.22
C GLY A 38 9.48 -0.93 0.87
N VAL A 39 8.73 -2.03 0.78
CA VAL A 39 7.42 -2.16 1.46
C VAL A 39 7.60 -2.10 2.98
N GLN A 40 8.56 -2.84 3.53
CA GLN A 40 8.83 -2.81 4.97
C GLN A 40 9.19 -1.39 5.45
N HIS A 41 10.05 -0.68 4.72
CA HIS A 41 10.39 0.70 5.03
C HIS A 41 9.16 1.62 5.01
N ILE A 42 8.21 1.42 4.09
CA ILE A 42 6.96 2.19 4.10
C ILE A 42 6.13 1.82 5.35
N LEU A 43 6.00 0.54 5.67
CA LEU A 43 5.24 0.05 6.83
C LEU A 43 5.80 0.54 8.18
N ASP A 44 7.12 0.75 8.27
CA ASP A 44 7.79 1.22 9.49
C ASP A 44 7.63 2.75 9.69
N ASN A 45 7.17 3.50 8.68
CA ASN A 45 7.01 4.95 8.71
C ASN A 45 5.55 5.37 8.90
N GLU A 46 5.02 5.22 10.12
CA GLU A 46 3.68 5.68 10.47
C GLU A 46 3.68 7.19 10.84
N PRO A 47 2.78 8.02 10.29
CA PRO A 47 1.71 7.65 9.38
C PRO A 47 2.19 7.44 7.93
N ILE A 48 1.72 6.36 7.30
CA ILE A 48 1.98 6.09 5.88
C ILE A 48 1.25 7.14 5.04
N GLN A 49 1.96 7.81 4.14
CA GLN A 49 1.35 8.74 3.20
C GLN A 49 0.50 7.98 2.18
N LEU A 50 -0.78 8.34 2.06
CA LEU A 50 -1.63 7.90 0.98
C LEU A 50 -1.58 8.93 -0.14
N LEU A 51 -1.22 8.49 -1.34
CA LEU A 51 -0.96 9.33 -2.49
C LEU A 51 -2.09 9.21 -3.52
N ALA A 52 -2.52 10.33 -4.08
CA ALA A 52 -3.37 10.34 -5.27
C ALA A 52 -2.58 9.90 -6.52
N GLN A 53 -3.27 9.69 -7.65
CA GLN A 53 -2.68 9.23 -8.91
C GLN A 53 -1.52 10.12 -9.43
N GLY A 54 -1.53 11.43 -9.12
CA GLY A 54 -0.44 12.36 -9.44
C GLY A 54 0.63 12.52 -8.35
N GLY A 55 0.43 11.91 -7.18
CA GLY A 55 1.34 12.02 -6.04
C GLY A 55 2.72 11.39 -6.33
N LYS A 56 3.76 12.02 -5.77
CA LYS A 56 5.16 11.58 -5.81
C LYS A 56 5.62 11.22 -4.40
N GLY A 57 6.59 10.31 -4.31
CA GLY A 57 7.21 9.91 -3.04
C GLY A 57 6.84 8.49 -2.60
N ASN A 58 7.39 8.08 -1.47
CA ASN A 58 7.15 6.76 -0.89
C ASN A 58 5.83 6.77 -0.12
N GLY A 59 5.02 5.73 -0.31
CA GLY A 59 3.72 5.61 0.35
C GLY A 59 2.84 4.60 -0.35
N ILE A 60 1.53 4.67 -0.09
CA ILE A 60 0.54 3.85 -0.79
C ILE A 60 -0.23 4.75 -1.73
N LYS A 61 -0.16 4.45 -3.03
CA LYS A 61 -0.72 5.28 -4.09
C LYS A 61 -1.99 4.65 -4.64
N TYR A 62 -3.03 5.47 -4.79
CA TYR A 62 -4.22 5.11 -5.54
C TYR A 62 -4.00 5.39 -7.03
N GLU A 63 -4.00 4.34 -7.85
CA GLU A 63 -3.79 4.44 -9.30
C GLU A 63 -5.10 4.45 -10.11
N GLY A 64 -6.25 4.65 -9.44
CA GLY A 64 -7.57 4.85 -10.05
C GLY A 64 -8.48 3.62 -10.03
N ALA A 65 -7.91 2.42 -9.90
CA ALA A 65 -8.66 1.17 -9.76
C ALA A 65 -8.12 0.25 -8.65
N TYR A 66 -6.90 0.50 -8.18
CA TYR A 66 -6.24 -0.29 -7.16
C TYR A 66 -5.24 0.58 -6.40
N TRP A 67 -4.78 0.06 -5.27
CA TRP A 67 -3.78 0.67 -4.41
C TRP A 67 -2.45 -0.03 -4.57
N VAL A 68 -1.36 0.73 -4.48
CA VAL A 68 -0.01 0.24 -4.76
C VAL A 68 0.96 0.76 -3.72
N PHE A 69 1.82 -0.10 -3.19
CA PHE A 69 3.02 0.38 -2.51
C PHE A 69 3.96 1.03 -3.53
N HIS A 70 4.04 2.35 -3.47
CA HIS A 70 4.87 3.14 -4.36
C HIS A 70 6.28 3.22 -3.78
N THR A 71 7.10 2.25 -4.17
CA THR A 71 8.53 2.18 -3.87
C THR A 71 9.33 2.66 -5.09
N GLN A 72 10.62 2.92 -4.91
CA GLN A 72 11.55 3.25 -6.01
C GLN A 72 11.94 2.04 -6.88
N THR A 73 11.36 0.87 -6.62
CA THR A 73 11.68 -0.39 -7.32
C THR A 73 10.85 -0.55 -8.59
N LYS A 74 11.37 -1.29 -9.57
CA LYS A 74 10.66 -1.63 -10.82
C LYS A 74 9.48 -2.57 -10.59
N GLN A 75 9.50 -3.36 -9.51
CA GLN A 75 8.41 -4.23 -9.11
C GLN A 75 7.63 -3.57 -7.96
N ARG A 76 6.29 -3.72 -7.98
CA ARG A 76 5.40 -3.14 -6.98
C ARG A 76 4.36 -4.15 -6.51
N LEU A 77 3.91 -3.94 -5.28
CA LEU A 77 2.86 -4.71 -4.63
C LEU A 77 1.54 -3.91 -4.69
N ALA A 78 0.45 -4.55 -5.12
CA ALA A 78 -0.84 -3.91 -5.38
C ALA A 78 -2.02 -4.72 -4.85
N THR A 79 -3.15 -4.03 -4.68
CA THR A 79 -4.46 -4.65 -4.48
C THR A 79 -5.07 -5.06 -5.82
N THR A 80 -5.87 -6.12 -5.82
CA THR A 80 -6.78 -6.43 -6.94
C THR A 80 -8.10 -5.67 -6.79
N GLU A 81 -8.53 -5.45 -5.55
CA GLU A 81 -9.80 -4.79 -5.25
C GLU A 81 -9.68 -3.26 -5.28
N ASN A 82 -10.75 -2.63 -5.76
CA ASN A 82 -10.90 -1.18 -5.75
C ASN A 82 -11.61 -0.74 -4.47
N VAL A 83 -10.85 -0.27 -3.48
CA VAL A 83 -11.39 0.33 -2.27
C VAL A 83 -11.36 1.85 -2.41
N SER A 84 -12.51 2.50 -2.27
CA SER A 84 -12.57 3.97 -2.30
C SER A 84 -11.93 4.57 -1.04
N TRP A 85 -11.47 5.82 -1.14
CA TRP A 85 -10.89 6.58 -0.02
C TRP A 85 -11.75 6.54 1.25
N ASP A 86 -13.05 6.77 1.11
CA ASP A 86 -13.99 6.83 2.24
C ASP A 86 -14.23 5.46 2.87
N SER A 87 -13.94 4.38 2.15
CA SER A 87 -14.12 3.00 2.61
C SER A 87 -12.87 2.42 3.29
N LEU A 88 -11.70 3.08 3.17
CA LEU A 88 -10.44 2.57 3.72
C LEU A 88 -10.49 2.24 5.21
N PRO A 89 -11.10 3.07 6.09
CA PRO A 89 -11.12 2.75 7.52
C PRO A 89 -11.99 1.53 7.87
N LEU A 90 -12.91 1.16 6.99
CA LEU A 90 -13.86 0.06 7.20
C LEU A 90 -13.40 -1.24 6.51
N GLN A 91 -12.93 -1.14 5.27
CA GLN A 91 -12.59 -2.29 4.44
C GLN A 91 -11.10 -2.63 4.49
N GLY A 92 -10.24 -1.65 4.81
CA GLY A 92 -8.79 -1.82 4.74
C GLY A 92 -8.30 -1.96 3.29
N LEU A 93 -7.09 -2.51 3.16
CA LEU A 93 -6.43 -2.79 1.89
C LEU A 93 -5.78 -4.17 1.95
N THR A 94 -6.12 -5.03 0.99
CA THR A 94 -5.47 -6.34 0.82
C THR A 94 -4.62 -6.35 -0.43
N PHE A 95 -3.30 -6.45 -0.23
CA PHE A 95 -2.31 -6.53 -1.27
C PHE A 95 -2.02 -7.99 -1.62
N ASP A 96 -2.47 -8.39 -2.81
CA ASP A 96 -2.54 -9.77 -3.29
C ASP A 96 -1.92 -9.95 -4.68
N LYS A 97 -1.42 -8.87 -5.28
CA LYS A 97 -0.84 -8.87 -6.63
C LYS A 97 0.51 -8.17 -6.67
N VAL A 98 1.38 -8.65 -7.55
CA VAL A 98 2.65 -8.02 -7.89
C VAL A 98 2.64 -7.69 -9.38
N TYR A 99 3.19 -6.54 -9.76
CA TYR A 99 3.38 -6.17 -11.16
C TYR A 99 4.69 -5.39 -11.34
N ASN A 100 5.17 -5.34 -12.58
CA ASN A 100 6.33 -4.53 -12.95
C ASN A 100 5.83 -3.24 -13.59
N HIS A 101 6.37 -2.11 -13.14
CA HIS A 101 6.15 -0.78 -13.69
C HIS A 101 7.32 -0.37 -14.59
#